data_AF-A0A1W6A7T3-F1
#
_entry.id   AF-A0A1W6A7T3-F1
#
_cell.length_a   1.000
_cell.length_b   1.000
_cell.length_c   1.000
_cell.angle_alpha   90.00
_cell.angle_beta   90.00
_cell.angle_gamma   90.00
#
_symmetry.space_group_name_H-M   'P 1'
#
loop_
_entity.id
_entity.type
_entity.pdbx_description
1 polymer ?
#
loop_
_entity_poly.entity_id
_entity_poly.type
_entity_poly.pdbx_seq_one_letter_code
_entity_poly.pdbx_strand_id
1 'polypeptide(L)'
;MASHFRLTSVKEDDLVDYLKHSYSDPELYSLCRQLEIDKNDVFSKYLPKKQNCENLVETIQQKDLMSELFRLLQSEKFYRKRLVETFPDLDLQSPIEVEELRRLVEKVYTTNNDISDSSQNSMQWVKECKGKMVLVLGKDSPQEYMKELEDICECVGKMGYTPVLIKKQDEIETITNEEKMLAYASISRFVIIEKSYPAGQIDEAKICAINRFPTIWLQREGMGDTWMQGDYHIDQRSIQLFKYEDANVKEKLEEAVKWVEQFIKEKSESLNELYPWR
;
A
#
# COMPACT_ATOMS: atom_id res chain seq x y z
N MET A 1 -0.47 -15.11 26.28
CA MET A 1 -1.86 -14.83 25.86
C MET A 1 -2.75 -15.88 26.48
N ALA A 2 -3.50 -15.53 27.52
CA ALA A 2 -4.36 -16.44 28.25
C ALA A 2 -5.57 -16.80 27.38
N SER A 3 -5.76 -18.09 27.10
CA SER A 3 -6.90 -18.57 26.32
C SER A 3 -8.15 -18.44 27.19
N HIS A 4 -9.01 -17.50 26.87
CA HIS A 4 -10.35 -17.39 27.46
C HIS A 4 -11.29 -18.42 26.80
N PHE A 5 -11.07 -19.71 27.04
CA PHE A 5 -12.13 -20.70 26.88
C PHE A 5 -12.99 -20.65 28.14
N ARG A 6 -14.10 -19.91 28.11
CA ARG A 6 -15.13 -20.01 29.16
C ARG A 6 -15.94 -21.28 28.93
N LEU A 7 -15.39 -22.43 29.30
CA LEU A 7 -16.04 -23.75 29.26
C LEU A 7 -17.09 -23.93 30.38
N THR A 8 -17.68 -22.85 30.89
CA THR A 8 -18.48 -22.85 32.13
C THR A 8 -19.87 -23.48 31.99
N SER A 9 -20.26 -24.00 30.82
CA SER A 9 -21.59 -24.61 30.65
C SER A 9 -21.64 -25.71 29.59
N VAL A 10 -20.59 -26.54 29.45
CA VAL A 10 -20.73 -27.78 28.67
C VAL A 10 -21.62 -28.73 29.47
N LYS A 11 -22.80 -29.07 28.94
CA LYS A 11 -23.66 -30.09 29.55
C LYS A 11 -22.93 -31.43 29.43
N GLU A 12 -22.61 -32.04 30.56
CA GLU A 12 -21.89 -33.31 30.65
C GLU A 12 -22.61 -34.41 29.86
N ASP A 13 -23.94 -34.46 29.94
CA ASP A 13 -24.78 -35.39 29.21
C ASP A 13 -24.60 -35.28 27.69
N ASP A 14 -24.50 -34.06 27.15
CA ASP A 14 -24.31 -33.82 25.72
C ASP A 14 -22.92 -34.28 25.26
N LEU A 15 -21.90 -34.14 26.11
CA LEU A 15 -20.54 -34.62 25.83
C LEU A 15 -20.44 -36.14 25.90
N VAL A 16 -21.08 -36.78 26.89
CA VAL A 16 -21.17 -38.23 27.01
C VAL A 16 -21.87 -38.82 25.79
N ASP A 17 -23.02 -38.26 25.40
CA ASP A 17 -23.75 -38.73 24.23
C ASP A 17 -22.98 -38.45 22.94
N TYR A 18 -22.31 -37.31 22.82
CA TYR A 18 -21.44 -37.03 21.68
C TYR A 18 -20.32 -38.07 21.54
N LEU A 19 -19.59 -38.35 22.63
CA LEU A 19 -18.48 -39.31 22.64
C LEU A 19 -18.95 -40.74 22.33
N LYS A 20 -20.09 -41.14 22.90
CA LYS A 20 -20.70 -42.46 22.70
C LYS A 20 -21.10 -42.71 21.25
N HIS A 21 -21.70 -41.71 20.59
CA HIS A 21 -22.23 -41.85 19.24
C HIS A 21 -21.19 -41.55 18.14
N SER A 22 -20.18 -40.74 18.43
CA SER A 22 -19.23 -40.25 17.41
C SER A 22 -17.93 -41.04 17.32
N TYR A 23 -17.59 -41.83 18.36
CA TYR A 23 -16.34 -42.59 18.43
C TYR A 23 -16.56 -44.07 18.77
N SER A 24 -15.72 -44.92 18.20
CA SER A 24 -15.59 -46.34 18.55
C SER A 24 -14.71 -46.53 19.80
N ASP A 25 -14.82 -47.67 20.47
CA ASP A 25 -14.03 -47.96 21.69
C ASP A 25 -12.50 -47.83 21.48
N PRO A 26 -11.91 -48.26 20.34
CA PRO A 26 -10.50 -48.04 20.04
C PRO A 26 -10.11 -46.55 19.88
N GLU A 27 -11.00 -45.73 19.33
CA GLU A 27 -10.76 -44.28 19.19
C GLU A 27 -10.82 -43.58 20.55
N LEU A 28 -11.74 -44.01 21.43
CA LEU A 28 -11.80 -43.53 22.82
C LEU A 28 -10.54 -43.90 23.60
N TYR A 29 -9.99 -45.11 23.40
CA TYR A 29 -8.69 -45.48 23.98
C TYR A 29 -7.54 -44.63 23.44
N SER A 30 -7.59 -44.27 22.15
CA SER A 30 -6.60 -43.38 21.55
C SER A 30 -6.68 -41.97 22.11
N LEU A 31 -7.89 -41.46 22.39
CA LEU A 31 -8.10 -40.18 23.07
C LEU A 31 -7.53 -40.22 24.49
N CYS A 32 -7.81 -41.28 25.26
CA CYS A 32 -7.27 -41.42 26.62
C CYS A 32 -5.75 -41.45 26.64
N ARG A 33 -5.13 -42.16 25.68
CA ARG A 33 -3.68 -42.20 25.54
C ARG A 33 -3.08 -40.83 25.25
N GLN A 34 -3.76 -40.01 24.44
CA GLN A 34 -3.31 -38.65 24.12
C GLN A 34 -3.57 -37.64 25.23
N LEU A 35 -4.54 -37.91 26.10
CA LEU A 35 -4.85 -37.13 27.31
C LEU A 35 -4.09 -37.62 28.55
N GLU A 36 -3.16 -38.59 28.40
CA GLU A 36 -2.40 -39.19 29.50
C GLU A 36 -3.28 -39.80 30.61
N ILE A 37 -4.47 -40.29 30.25
CA ILE A 37 -5.39 -40.99 31.14
C ILE A 37 -5.16 -42.50 30.98
N ASP A 38 -4.96 -43.21 32.10
CA ASP A 38 -4.91 -44.67 32.06
C ASP A 38 -6.30 -45.22 31.70
N LYS A 39 -6.35 -45.97 30.60
CA LYS A 39 -7.58 -46.61 30.12
C LYS A 39 -8.21 -47.54 31.16
N ASN A 40 -7.41 -48.10 32.07
CA ASN A 40 -7.90 -49.02 33.10
C ASN A 40 -8.65 -48.31 34.23
N ASP A 41 -8.41 -47.00 34.41
CA ASP A 41 -9.10 -46.18 35.42
C ASP A 41 -10.50 -45.78 34.93
N VAL A 42 -10.73 -45.78 33.62
CA VAL A 42 -11.94 -45.25 32.99
C VAL A 42 -12.82 -46.34 32.37
N PHE A 43 -12.21 -47.33 31.70
CA PHE A 43 -12.93 -48.34 30.93
C PHE A 43 -12.94 -49.69 31.62
N SER A 44 -14.14 -50.17 31.94
CA SER A 44 -14.36 -51.54 32.39
C SER A 44 -15.08 -52.36 31.31
N LYS A 45 -14.59 -53.58 31.08
CA LYS A 45 -15.20 -54.55 30.12
C LYS A 45 -16.61 -54.99 30.51
N TYR A 46 -16.99 -54.77 31.77
CA TYR A 46 -18.29 -55.18 32.32
C TYR A 46 -19.32 -54.05 32.34
N LEU A 47 -18.93 -52.83 31.98
CA LEU A 47 -19.80 -51.66 31.99
C LEU A 47 -20.34 -51.34 30.59
N PRO A 48 -21.59 -50.85 30.47
CA PRO A 48 -22.11 -50.32 29.22
C PRO A 48 -21.26 -49.16 28.69
N LYS A 49 -21.18 -49.01 27.36
CA LYS A 49 -20.41 -47.94 26.71
C LYS A 49 -20.75 -46.54 27.21
N LYS A 50 -22.03 -46.29 27.54
CA LYS A 50 -22.48 -45.01 28.13
C LYS A 50 -21.78 -44.72 29.46
N GLN A 51 -21.74 -45.70 30.37
CA GLN A 51 -21.10 -45.58 31.67
C GLN A 51 -19.59 -45.36 31.57
N ASN A 52 -18.94 -46.01 30.60
CA ASN A 52 -17.51 -45.79 30.32
C ASN A 52 -17.24 -44.37 29.78
N CYS A 53 -18.16 -43.79 29.00
CA CYS A 53 -18.07 -42.40 28.56
C CYS A 53 -18.34 -41.40 29.69
N GLU A 54 -19.27 -41.71 30.61
CA GLU A 54 -19.51 -40.92 31.83
C GLU A 54 -18.25 -40.87 32.69
N ASN A 55 -17.65 -42.03 32.99
CA ASN A 55 -16.38 -42.11 33.73
C ASN A 55 -15.25 -41.31 33.04
N LEU A 56 -15.22 -41.29 31.71
CA LEU A 56 -14.22 -40.54 30.95
C LEU A 56 -14.41 -39.04 31.12
N VAL A 57 -15.65 -38.54 30.97
CA VAL A 57 -15.97 -37.13 31.13
C VAL A 57 -15.70 -36.67 32.57
N GLU A 58 -16.09 -37.46 33.57
CA GLU A 58 -15.80 -37.20 34.98
C GLU A 58 -14.29 -37.13 35.24
N THR A 59 -13.51 -38.07 34.68
CA THR A 59 -12.04 -38.09 34.85
C THR A 59 -11.39 -36.87 34.18
N ILE A 60 -11.89 -36.44 33.03
CA ILE A 60 -11.40 -35.26 32.31
C ILE A 60 -11.70 -33.98 33.10
N GLN A 61 -12.88 -33.89 33.73
CA GLN A 61 -13.23 -32.77 34.61
C GLN A 61 -12.37 -32.74 35.87
N GLN A 62 -12.19 -33.88 36.54
CA GLN A 62 -11.37 -33.97 37.75
C GLN A 62 -9.90 -33.57 37.50
N LYS A 63 -9.40 -33.82 36.28
CA LYS A 63 -8.03 -33.48 35.86
C LYS A 63 -7.92 -32.12 35.14
N ASP A 64 -9.01 -31.38 35.00
CA ASP A 64 -9.10 -30.10 34.27
C ASP A 64 -8.63 -30.16 32.80
N LEU A 65 -8.83 -31.32 32.14
CA LEU A 65 -8.35 -31.61 30.78
C LEU A 65 -9.37 -31.28 29.67
N MET A 66 -10.41 -30.51 29.99
CA MET A 66 -11.48 -30.20 29.03
C MET A 66 -10.95 -29.42 27.83
N SER A 67 -9.97 -28.53 28.05
CA SER A 67 -9.36 -27.74 26.98
C SER A 67 -8.53 -28.61 26.02
N GLU A 68 -7.74 -29.55 26.54
CA GLU A 68 -7.00 -30.52 25.73
C GLU A 68 -7.92 -31.44 24.96
N LEU A 69 -9.02 -31.90 25.58
CA LEU A 69 -10.02 -32.72 24.91
C LEU A 69 -10.56 -31.99 23.67
N PHE A 70 -11.09 -30.77 23.81
CA PHE A 70 -11.64 -30.04 22.67
C PHE A 70 -10.58 -29.73 21.60
N ARG A 71 -9.33 -29.45 22.00
CA ARG A 71 -8.22 -29.29 21.06
C ARG A 71 -7.95 -30.57 20.27
N LEU A 72 -8.02 -31.74 20.92
CA LEU A 72 -7.90 -33.03 20.24
C LEU A 72 -9.09 -33.31 19.33
N LEU A 73 -10.31 -32.99 19.76
CA LEU A 73 -11.53 -33.16 18.94
C LEU A 73 -11.54 -32.23 17.72
N GLN A 74 -10.81 -31.12 17.74
CA GLN A 74 -10.57 -30.23 16.58
C GLN A 74 -9.40 -30.69 15.68
N SER A 75 -8.67 -31.74 16.05
CA SER A 75 -7.60 -32.27 15.20
C SER A 75 -8.17 -33.09 14.04
N GLU A 76 -7.46 -33.10 12.91
CA GLU A 76 -7.85 -33.83 11.69
C GLU A 76 -8.24 -35.29 11.95
N LYS A 77 -7.56 -35.95 12.90
CA LYS A 77 -7.78 -37.37 13.22
C LYS A 77 -9.12 -37.64 13.93
N PHE A 78 -9.54 -36.74 14.81
CA PHE A 78 -10.72 -36.94 15.66
C PHE A 78 -11.88 -36.03 15.27
N TYR A 79 -11.69 -35.06 14.39
CA TYR A 79 -12.77 -34.16 13.99
C TYR A 79 -13.95 -34.91 13.37
N ARG A 80 -15.15 -34.56 13.83
CA ARG A 80 -16.43 -35.01 13.26
C ARG A 80 -17.32 -33.78 13.12
N LYS A 81 -18.01 -33.64 11.99
CA LYS A 81 -18.87 -32.47 11.69
C LYS A 81 -19.92 -32.21 12.78
N ARG A 82 -20.41 -33.28 13.42
CA ARG A 82 -21.36 -33.24 14.54
C ARG A 82 -20.82 -32.46 15.77
N LEU A 83 -19.50 -32.27 15.91
CA LEU A 83 -18.91 -31.51 17.01
C LEU A 83 -19.41 -30.07 17.05
N VAL A 84 -19.41 -29.39 15.89
CA VAL A 84 -19.82 -28.00 15.75
C VAL A 84 -21.35 -27.86 15.92
N GLU A 85 -22.10 -28.88 15.50
CA GLU A 85 -23.56 -28.93 15.65
C GLU A 85 -23.99 -29.17 17.11
N THR A 86 -23.23 -29.97 17.86
CA THR A 86 -23.57 -30.34 19.25
C THR A 86 -23.17 -29.25 20.24
N PHE A 87 -22.12 -28.48 19.93
CA PHE A 87 -21.60 -27.43 20.80
C PHE A 87 -21.45 -26.09 20.06
N PRO A 88 -22.56 -25.46 19.64
CA PRO A 88 -22.51 -24.18 18.92
C PRO A 88 -21.96 -23.02 19.78
N ASP A 89 -22.10 -23.12 21.10
CA ASP A 89 -21.69 -22.07 22.06
C ASP A 89 -20.17 -22.03 22.30
N LEU A 90 -19.41 -23.01 21.81
CA LEU A 90 -17.98 -23.17 22.08
C LEU A 90 -17.05 -22.60 20.99
N ASP A 91 -17.60 -21.90 19.99
CA ASP A 91 -16.87 -21.29 18.85
C ASP A 91 -15.80 -22.23 18.26
N LEU A 92 -16.16 -23.51 18.11
CA LEU A 92 -15.22 -24.56 17.70
C LEU A 92 -14.95 -24.44 16.21
N GLN A 93 -13.67 -24.32 15.84
CA GLN A 93 -13.25 -24.25 14.45
C GLN A 93 -13.11 -25.65 13.85
N SER A 94 -13.52 -25.80 12.59
CA SER A 94 -13.16 -26.98 11.80
C SER A 94 -11.66 -26.97 11.47
N PRO A 95 -11.03 -28.14 11.32
CA PRO A 95 -9.68 -28.22 10.77
C PRO A 95 -9.63 -27.47 9.44
N ILE A 96 -8.63 -26.61 9.26
CA ILE A 96 -8.40 -25.92 7.99
C ILE A 96 -8.02 -26.99 6.96
N GLU A 97 -8.82 -27.11 5.91
CA GLU A 97 -8.52 -28.01 4.78
C GLU A 97 -7.18 -27.60 4.16
N VAL A 98 -6.35 -28.59 3.79
CA VAL A 98 -4.99 -28.34 3.25
C VAL A 98 -5.03 -27.39 2.05
N GLU A 99 -6.10 -27.43 1.26
CA GLU A 99 -6.32 -26.55 0.10
C GLU A 99 -6.60 -25.09 0.50
N GLU A 100 -7.30 -24.88 1.62
CA GLU A 100 -7.55 -23.54 2.15
C GLU A 100 -6.29 -22.96 2.81
N LEU A 101 -5.51 -23.81 3.48
CA LEU A 101 -4.17 -23.42 3.96
C LEU A 101 -3.27 -23.02 2.79
N ARG A 102 -3.24 -23.80 1.70
CA ARG A 102 -2.49 -23.45 0.48
C ARG A 102 -2.92 -22.10 -0.09
N ARG A 103 -4.22 -21.86 -0.21
CA ARG A 103 -4.75 -20.58 -0.70
C ARG A 103 -4.37 -19.40 0.22
N LEU A 104 -4.42 -19.59 1.54
CA LEU A 104 -4.02 -18.56 2.50
C LEU A 104 -2.51 -18.29 2.43
N VAL A 105 -1.71 -19.34 2.29
CA VAL A 105 -0.27 -19.24 2.11
C VAL A 105 0.07 -18.53 0.80
N GLU A 106 -0.57 -18.88 -0.32
CA GLU A 106 -0.43 -18.18 -1.60
C GLU A 106 -0.77 -16.71 -1.47
N LYS A 107 -1.88 -16.37 -0.79
CA LYS A 107 -2.28 -14.98 -0.54
C LYS A 107 -1.21 -14.20 0.25
N VAL A 108 -0.57 -14.83 1.23
CA VAL A 108 0.50 -14.21 2.02
C VAL A 108 1.78 -14.05 1.18
N TYR A 109 2.12 -15.02 0.35
CA TYR A 109 3.28 -14.94 -0.54
C TYR A 109 3.11 -13.88 -1.64
N THR A 110 1.92 -13.75 -2.24
CA THR A 110 1.64 -12.68 -3.21
C THR A 110 1.66 -11.30 -2.55
N THR A 111 1.16 -11.17 -1.33
CA THR A 111 1.16 -9.88 -0.61
C THR A 111 2.58 -9.46 -0.20
N ASN A 112 3.48 -10.43 0.06
CA ASN A 112 4.85 -10.13 0.49
C ASN A 112 5.87 -10.04 -0.66
N ASN A 113 5.59 -10.59 -1.84
CA ASN A 113 6.45 -10.45 -3.02
C ASN A 113 6.42 -9.04 -3.64
N ASP A 114 5.45 -8.20 -3.30
CA ASP A 114 5.48 -6.76 -3.66
C ASP A 114 6.66 -6.02 -2.98
N ILE A 115 7.31 -6.62 -1.98
CA ILE A 115 8.39 -5.98 -1.20
C ILE A 115 9.79 -6.26 -1.80
N SER A 116 9.97 -7.38 -2.52
CA SER A 116 11.26 -7.76 -3.12
C SER A 116 11.54 -7.10 -4.49
N ASP A 117 10.52 -6.48 -5.10
CA ASP A 117 10.61 -5.80 -6.40
C ASP A 117 11.02 -4.30 -6.30
N SER A 118 11.31 -3.82 -5.09
CA SER A 118 11.50 -2.39 -4.78
C SER A 118 12.55 -1.66 -5.60
N SER A 119 13.61 -2.32 -6.09
CA SER A 119 14.67 -1.67 -6.87
C SER A 119 14.32 -1.49 -8.36
N GLN A 120 13.68 -2.48 -8.99
CA GLN A 120 13.12 -2.35 -10.34
C GLN A 120 11.92 -1.42 -10.34
N ASN A 121 11.08 -1.49 -9.30
CA ASN A 121 9.95 -0.60 -9.09
C ASN A 121 10.40 0.87 -8.94
N SER A 122 11.46 1.15 -8.17
CA SER A 122 11.94 2.55 -8.00
C SER A 122 12.44 3.17 -9.30
N MET A 123 13.25 2.45 -10.08
CA MET A 123 13.77 2.98 -11.35
C MET A 123 12.65 3.10 -12.40
N GLN A 124 11.73 2.14 -12.43
CA GLN A 124 10.56 2.21 -13.29
C GLN A 124 9.68 3.40 -12.92
N TRP A 125 9.44 3.63 -11.63
CA TRP A 125 8.70 4.77 -11.14
C TRP A 125 9.37 6.09 -11.52
N VAL A 126 10.69 6.23 -11.34
CA VAL A 126 11.43 7.42 -11.81
C VAL A 126 11.29 7.61 -13.32
N LYS A 127 11.34 6.52 -14.10
CA LYS A 127 11.16 6.58 -15.56
C LYS A 127 9.76 7.01 -15.95
N GLU A 128 8.73 6.54 -15.24
CA GLU A 128 7.33 6.95 -15.44
C GLU A 128 7.13 8.43 -15.10
N CYS A 129 7.67 8.90 -13.97
CA CYS A 129 7.68 10.30 -13.59
C CYS A 129 8.38 11.17 -14.66
N LYS A 130 9.58 10.79 -15.11
CA LYS A 130 10.29 11.48 -16.19
C LYS A 130 9.60 11.40 -17.55
N GLY A 131 8.65 10.49 -17.72
CA GLY A 131 7.84 10.35 -18.92
C GLY A 131 6.65 11.31 -18.97
N LYS A 132 6.03 11.63 -17.81
CA LYS A 132 4.72 12.33 -17.80
C LYS A 132 4.56 13.41 -16.74
N MET A 133 5.35 13.40 -15.67
CA MET A 133 5.17 14.32 -14.54
C MET A 133 5.63 15.73 -14.91
N VAL A 134 4.82 16.73 -14.62
CA VAL A 134 5.11 18.14 -14.86
C VAL A 134 4.95 18.92 -13.56
N LEU A 135 6.01 19.55 -13.09
CA LEU A 135 5.93 20.41 -11.91
C LEU A 135 5.43 21.79 -12.33
N VAL A 136 4.37 22.28 -11.70
CA VAL A 136 3.82 23.61 -11.92
C VAL A 136 4.07 24.47 -10.69
N LEU A 137 4.72 25.61 -10.90
CA LEU A 137 5.11 26.59 -9.89
C LEU A 137 4.54 27.96 -10.25
N GLY A 138 4.27 28.76 -9.23
CA GLY A 138 3.72 30.09 -9.41
C GLY A 138 3.29 30.69 -8.09
N LYS A 139 2.68 31.85 -8.14
CA LYS A 139 2.10 32.46 -6.95
C LYS A 139 0.85 31.68 -6.53
N ASP A 140 0.79 31.26 -5.28
CA ASP A 140 -0.30 30.44 -4.73
C ASP A 140 -1.31 31.26 -3.90
N SER A 141 -1.03 32.54 -3.65
CA SER A 141 -1.87 33.41 -2.82
C SER A 141 -1.97 34.84 -3.37
N PRO A 142 -3.19 35.41 -3.50
CA PRO A 142 -4.48 34.88 -3.05
C PRO A 142 -5.07 33.82 -4.00
N GLN A 143 -6.23 33.26 -3.63
CA GLN A 143 -6.90 32.12 -4.30
C GLN A 143 -7.05 32.28 -5.83
N GLU A 144 -7.11 33.51 -6.34
CA GLU A 144 -7.18 33.80 -7.77
C GLU A 144 -5.95 33.25 -8.52
N TYR A 145 -4.74 33.42 -7.98
CA TYR A 145 -3.52 32.89 -8.60
C TYR A 145 -3.44 31.37 -8.49
N MET A 146 -3.95 30.81 -7.39
CA MET A 146 -4.06 29.36 -7.26
C MET A 146 -4.98 28.77 -8.33
N LYS A 147 -6.07 29.47 -8.67
CA LYS A 147 -6.97 29.07 -9.74
C LYS A 147 -6.29 29.11 -11.11
N GLU A 148 -5.51 30.16 -11.40
CA GLU A 148 -4.71 30.22 -12.64
C GLU A 148 -3.75 29.01 -12.75
N LEU A 149 -3.10 28.64 -11.65
CA LEU A 149 -2.25 27.45 -11.61
C LEU A 149 -3.02 26.14 -11.83
N GLU A 150 -4.23 26.03 -11.27
CA GLU A 150 -5.12 24.89 -11.51
C GLU A 150 -5.58 24.80 -12.96
N ASP A 151 -5.88 25.93 -13.60
CA ASP A 151 -6.27 26.00 -15.01
C ASP A 151 -5.11 25.58 -15.92
N ILE A 152 -3.87 25.99 -15.60
CA ILE A 152 -2.65 25.50 -16.27
C ILE A 152 -2.52 23.98 -16.09
N CYS A 153 -2.72 23.48 -14.87
CA CYS A 153 -2.67 22.04 -14.60
C CYS A 153 -3.72 21.29 -15.43
N GLU A 154 -4.97 21.78 -15.51
CA GLU A 154 -6.01 21.13 -16.30
C GLU A 154 -5.63 21.07 -17.79
N CYS A 155 -5.07 22.16 -18.33
CA CYS A 155 -4.61 22.21 -19.71
C CYS A 155 -3.47 21.22 -19.97
N VAL A 156 -2.46 21.17 -19.09
CA VAL A 156 -1.35 20.21 -19.16
C VAL A 156 -1.85 18.77 -19.04
N GLY A 157 -2.82 18.53 -18.16
CA GLY A 157 -3.48 17.22 -17.99
C GLY A 157 -4.17 16.74 -19.27
N LYS A 158 -4.88 17.64 -19.97
CA LYS A 158 -5.51 17.36 -21.27
C LYS A 158 -4.50 17.02 -22.37
N MET A 159 -3.24 17.45 -22.23
CA MET A 159 -2.15 17.10 -23.14
C MET A 159 -1.51 15.72 -22.83
N GLY A 160 -1.98 15.02 -21.79
CA GLY A 160 -1.53 13.67 -21.43
C GLY A 160 -0.42 13.61 -20.37
N TYR A 161 -0.11 14.73 -19.74
CA TYR A 161 0.85 14.82 -18.63
C TYR A 161 0.16 14.72 -17.26
N THR A 162 0.96 14.48 -16.23
CA THR A 162 0.52 14.47 -14.83
C THR A 162 1.05 15.73 -14.15
N PRO A 163 0.26 16.83 -14.10
CA PRO A 163 0.67 18.06 -13.45
C PRO A 163 0.70 17.90 -11.93
N VAL A 164 1.69 18.50 -11.27
CA VAL A 164 1.84 18.49 -9.82
C VAL A 164 2.05 19.91 -9.31
N LEU A 165 1.19 20.31 -8.37
CA LEU A 165 1.33 21.54 -7.60
C LEU A 165 1.98 21.21 -6.27
N ILE A 166 3.18 21.75 -6.03
CA ILE A 166 3.98 21.46 -4.84
C ILE A 166 3.26 21.81 -3.53
N LYS A 167 2.44 22.86 -3.56
CA LYS A 167 1.65 23.34 -2.42
C LYS A 167 0.58 22.35 -1.97
N LYS A 168 0.08 21.51 -2.89
CA LYS A 168 -0.92 20.47 -2.59
C LYS A 168 -0.30 19.16 -2.10
N GLN A 169 1.02 19.03 -2.13
CA GLN A 169 1.71 17.83 -1.67
C GLN A 169 1.95 17.90 -0.17
N ASP A 170 1.92 16.75 0.49
CA ASP A 170 2.13 16.64 1.93
C ASP A 170 3.48 17.26 2.34
N GLU A 171 3.51 17.87 3.53
CA GLU A 171 4.74 18.35 4.14
C GLU A 171 5.48 17.19 4.78
N ILE A 172 6.80 17.16 4.59
CA ILE A 172 7.69 16.18 5.19
C ILE A 172 8.58 16.96 6.17
N GLU A 173 8.43 16.70 7.46
CA GLU A 173 9.07 17.48 8.53
C GLU A 173 10.60 17.53 8.43
N THR A 174 11.22 16.55 7.77
CA THR A 174 12.67 16.42 7.63
C THR A 174 13.26 17.17 6.44
N ILE A 175 12.45 17.78 5.56
CA ILE A 175 12.95 18.51 4.39
C ILE A 175 12.43 19.96 4.37
N THR A 176 13.28 20.86 3.90
CA THR A 176 12.92 22.24 3.63
C THR A 176 12.06 22.37 2.36
N ASN A 177 11.41 23.53 2.19
CA ASN A 177 10.62 23.81 0.99
C ASN A 177 11.48 23.78 -0.30
N GLU A 178 12.72 24.26 -0.21
CA GLU A 178 13.69 24.23 -1.32
C GLU A 178 14.06 22.78 -1.68
N GLU A 179 14.35 21.93 -0.68
CA GLU A 179 14.64 20.50 -0.89
C GLU A 179 13.44 19.76 -1.49
N LYS A 180 12.23 20.07 -1.01
CA LYS A 180 10.98 19.55 -1.57
C LYS A 180 10.86 19.96 -3.04
N MET A 181 11.08 21.23 -3.38
CA MET A 181 11.01 21.72 -4.76
C MET A 181 12.03 21.00 -5.63
N LEU A 182 13.28 20.95 -5.20
CA LEU A 182 14.36 20.28 -5.92
C LEU A 182 14.03 18.81 -6.18
N ALA A 183 13.47 18.08 -5.20
CA ALA A 183 13.08 16.69 -5.35
C ALA A 183 12.02 16.51 -6.45
N TYR A 184 10.93 17.30 -6.40
CA TYR A 184 9.87 17.24 -7.41
C TYR A 184 10.36 17.66 -8.80
N ALA A 185 11.18 18.71 -8.90
CA ALA A 185 11.77 19.14 -10.17
C ALA A 185 12.70 18.06 -10.75
N SER A 186 13.45 17.37 -9.88
CA SER A 186 14.39 16.32 -10.25
C SER A 186 13.72 15.07 -10.82
N ILE A 187 12.49 14.74 -10.43
CA ILE A 187 11.74 13.60 -11.00
C ILE A 187 10.78 14.01 -12.13
N SER A 188 10.46 15.31 -12.24
CA SER A 188 9.59 15.82 -13.30
C SER A 188 10.27 15.79 -14.67
N ARG A 189 9.47 15.59 -15.72
CA ARG A 189 9.91 15.66 -17.11
C ARG A 189 10.37 17.07 -17.47
N PHE A 190 9.56 18.06 -17.11
CA PHE A 190 9.86 19.49 -17.21
C PHE A 190 9.10 20.26 -16.13
N VAL A 191 9.48 21.53 -15.97
CA VAL A 191 8.90 22.46 -14.99
C VAL A 191 8.19 23.60 -15.74
N ILE A 192 7.05 24.05 -15.23
CA ILE A 192 6.35 25.26 -15.69
C ILE A 192 6.35 26.25 -14.52
N ILE A 193 6.77 27.48 -14.78
CA ILE A 193 6.72 28.57 -13.80
C ILE A 193 5.85 29.70 -14.36
N GLU A 194 4.76 30.01 -13.66
CA GLU A 194 3.92 31.19 -13.91
C GLU A 194 4.59 32.40 -13.21
N LYS A 195 5.06 33.39 -13.98
CA LYS A 195 5.86 34.55 -13.52
C LYS A 195 5.17 35.90 -13.73
N SER A 196 3.85 35.95 -13.87
CA SER A 196 3.12 37.22 -14.02
C SER A 196 3.19 38.06 -12.75
N TYR A 197 3.29 37.41 -11.58
CA TYR A 197 3.24 38.06 -10.28
C TYR A 197 4.55 37.88 -9.51
N PRO A 198 4.99 38.90 -8.75
CA PRO A 198 6.09 38.71 -7.81
C PRO A 198 5.66 37.75 -6.71
N ALA A 199 6.39 36.65 -6.62
CA ALA A 199 6.24 35.59 -5.62
C ALA A 199 7.65 35.24 -5.07
N GLY A 200 7.74 34.35 -4.07
CA GLY A 200 9.02 33.84 -3.55
C GLY A 200 9.90 33.09 -4.58
N GLN A 201 9.57 33.19 -5.87
CA GLN A 201 10.22 32.64 -7.06
C GLN A 201 11.69 33.05 -7.23
N ILE A 202 12.21 33.91 -6.35
CA ILE A 202 13.63 34.29 -6.31
C ILE A 202 14.52 33.05 -6.27
N ASP A 203 14.09 31.98 -5.58
CA ASP A 203 14.88 30.75 -5.53
C ASP A 203 14.46 29.70 -6.57
N GLU A 204 13.18 29.63 -6.94
CA GLU A 204 12.69 28.56 -7.83
C GLU A 204 13.29 28.62 -9.24
N ALA A 205 13.28 29.80 -9.85
CA ALA A 205 13.87 30.04 -11.16
C ALA A 205 15.39 29.81 -11.15
N LYS A 206 16.05 30.19 -10.05
CA LYS A 206 17.48 29.98 -9.84
C LYS A 206 17.82 28.49 -9.68
N ILE A 207 17.05 27.74 -8.90
CA ILE A 207 17.19 26.27 -8.76
C ILE A 207 17.05 25.60 -10.13
N CYS A 208 16.04 25.98 -10.92
CA CYS A 208 15.83 25.42 -12.25
C CYS A 208 17.01 25.72 -13.20
N ALA A 209 17.52 26.94 -13.17
CA ALA A 209 18.69 27.36 -13.97
C ALA A 209 19.97 26.61 -13.58
N ILE A 210 20.28 26.56 -12.28
CA ILE A 210 21.50 25.90 -11.76
C ILE A 210 21.49 24.40 -12.09
N ASN A 211 20.34 23.74 -11.93
CA ASN A 211 20.21 22.30 -12.18
C ASN A 211 19.91 21.96 -13.66
N ARG A 212 19.77 22.96 -14.54
CA ARG A 212 19.50 22.82 -15.97
C ARG A 212 18.26 21.96 -16.26
N PHE A 213 17.22 22.13 -15.45
CA PHE A 213 15.94 21.49 -15.68
C PHE A 213 15.25 22.13 -16.90
N PRO A 214 14.68 21.34 -17.82
CA PRO A 214 13.83 21.89 -18.88
C PRO A 214 12.68 22.66 -18.25
N THR A 215 12.63 23.96 -18.47
CA THR A 215 11.73 24.87 -17.77
C THR A 215 11.04 25.81 -18.74
N ILE A 216 9.73 25.87 -18.63
CA ILE A 216 8.88 26.82 -19.34
C ILE A 216 8.57 27.96 -18.38
N TRP A 217 8.82 29.20 -18.80
CA TRP A 217 8.31 30.38 -18.10
C TRP A 217 7.10 30.92 -18.84
N LEU A 218 5.99 31.03 -18.13
CA LEU A 218 4.78 31.69 -18.60
C LEU A 218 4.70 33.06 -17.95
N GLN A 219 4.41 34.08 -18.76
CA GLN A 219 4.28 35.44 -18.28
C GLN A 219 3.15 36.14 -19.01
N ARG A 220 2.20 36.72 -18.27
CA ARG A 220 1.16 37.53 -18.87
C ARG A 220 1.75 38.80 -19.47
N GLU A 221 1.26 39.17 -20.65
CA GLU A 221 1.75 40.34 -21.36
C GLU A 221 1.53 41.62 -20.55
N GLY A 222 2.55 42.48 -20.51
CA GLY A 222 2.57 43.68 -19.66
C GLY A 222 2.76 43.43 -18.16
N MET A 223 2.82 42.18 -17.72
CA MET A 223 3.17 41.81 -16.36
C MET A 223 4.57 41.20 -16.29
N GLY A 224 5.17 41.18 -15.11
CA GLY A 224 6.48 40.57 -14.95
C GLY A 224 7.00 40.58 -13.53
N ASP A 225 7.61 39.45 -13.19
CA ASP A 225 8.41 39.26 -12.00
C ASP A 225 9.73 40.07 -12.05
N THR A 226 10.47 40.06 -10.95
CA THR A 226 11.66 40.88 -10.69
C THR A 226 12.67 40.91 -11.85
N TRP A 227 13.18 42.10 -12.15
CA TRP A 227 14.22 42.34 -13.17
C TRP A 227 15.51 41.53 -12.96
N MET A 228 15.73 40.98 -11.76
CA MET A 228 16.95 40.25 -11.38
C MET A 228 17.06 38.84 -11.96
N GLN A 229 15.98 38.28 -12.52
CA GLN A 229 15.96 36.93 -13.10
C GLN A 229 15.62 36.92 -14.59
N GLY A 230 15.46 38.10 -15.19
CA GLY A 230 15.05 38.23 -16.59
C GLY A 230 16.08 37.69 -17.57
N ASP A 231 17.32 37.41 -17.15
CA ASP A 231 18.43 36.96 -17.97
C ASP A 231 18.51 35.43 -18.12
N TYR A 232 17.95 34.63 -17.19
CA TYR A 232 18.14 33.18 -17.26
C TYR A 232 17.59 32.55 -18.55
N HIS A 233 16.47 33.06 -19.09
CA HIS A 233 15.94 32.57 -20.38
C HIS A 233 16.81 32.97 -21.59
N ILE A 234 17.71 33.94 -21.43
CA ILE A 234 18.66 34.37 -22.47
C ILE A 234 19.92 33.47 -22.42
N ASP A 235 20.44 33.25 -21.21
CA ASP A 235 21.72 32.55 -21.02
C ASP A 235 21.57 31.02 -20.93
N GLN A 236 20.43 30.51 -20.45
CA GLN A 236 20.20 29.08 -20.26
C GLN A 236 19.29 28.51 -21.34
N ARG A 237 19.87 27.67 -22.22
CA ARG A 237 19.11 26.97 -23.27
C ARG A 237 17.98 26.07 -22.75
N SER A 238 18.03 25.67 -21.48
CA SER A 238 16.99 24.83 -20.86
C SER A 238 15.78 25.62 -20.38
N ILE A 239 15.79 26.96 -20.50
CA ILE A 239 14.71 27.84 -20.04
C ILE A 239 14.23 28.66 -21.23
N GLN A 240 12.92 28.66 -21.45
CA GLN A 240 12.31 29.50 -22.49
C GLN A 240 11.10 30.24 -21.94
N LEU A 241 11.04 31.54 -22.26
CA LEU A 241 9.96 32.43 -21.89
C LEU A 241 8.88 32.48 -22.98
N PHE A 242 7.63 32.29 -22.56
CA PHE A 242 6.45 32.43 -23.39
C PHE A 242 5.52 33.48 -22.77
N LYS A 243 5.26 34.53 -23.56
CA LYS A 243 4.31 35.57 -23.17
C LYS A 243 2.92 35.22 -23.65
N TYR A 244 1.93 35.43 -22.81
CA TYR A 244 0.53 35.11 -23.10
C TYR A 244 -0.41 36.26 -22.70
N GLU A 245 -1.59 36.26 -23.33
CA GLU A 245 -2.76 37.02 -22.92
C GLU A 245 -3.83 36.03 -22.45
N ASP A 246 -4.78 36.46 -21.62
CA ASP A 246 -5.80 35.56 -21.04
C ASP A 246 -6.60 34.80 -22.12
N ALA A 247 -6.75 35.37 -23.33
CA ALA A 247 -7.42 34.74 -24.46
C ALA A 247 -6.60 33.62 -25.15
N ASN A 248 -5.27 33.62 -25.03
CA ASN A 248 -4.37 32.73 -25.78
C ASN A 248 -3.52 31.80 -24.90
N VAL A 249 -3.75 31.80 -23.58
CA VAL A 249 -3.02 30.96 -22.59
C VAL A 249 -2.83 29.53 -23.08
N LYS A 250 -3.92 28.92 -23.56
CA LYS A 250 -3.92 27.52 -24.00
C LYS A 250 -3.03 27.30 -25.23
N GLU A 251 -3.12 28.18 -26.22
CA GLU A 251 -2.30 28.08 -27.43
C GLU A 251 -0.82 28.26 -27.11
N LYS A 252 -0.50 29.23 -26.24
CA LYS A 252 0.87 29.47 -25.79
C LYS A 252 1.43 28.34 -24.96
N LEU A 253 0.59 27.71 -24.14
CA LEU A 253 0.98 26.52 -23.39
C LEU A 253 1.27 25.34 -24.32
N GLU A 254 0.46 25.12 -25.35
CA GLU A 254 0.73 24.08 -26.37
C GLU A 254 2.02 24.35 -27.14
N GLU A 255 2.30 25.61 -27.49
CA GLU A 255 3.57 26.04 -28.10
C GLU A 255 4.75 25.75 -27.17
N ALA A 256 4.62 26.11 -25.89
CA ALA A 256 5.66 25.91 -24.89
C ALA A 256 5.96 24.42 -24.64
N VAL A 257 4.91 23.59 -24.57
CA VAL A 257 5.06 22.14 -24.43
C VAL A 257 5.73 21.53 -25.65
N LYS A 258 5.39 21.98 -26.88
CA LYS A 258 6.09 21.52 -28.09
C LYS A 258 7.58 21.87 -28.06
N TRP A 259 7.92 23.08 -27.64
CA TRP A 259 9.31 23.49 -27.48
C TRP A 259 10.06 22.62 -26.48
N VAL A 260 9.51 22.39 -25.28
CA VAL A 260 10.23 21.65 -24.24
C VAL A 260 10.44 20.18 -24.62
N GLU A 261 9.46 19.58 -25.30
CA GLU A 261 9.58 18.22 -25.84
C GLU A 261 10.68 18.12 -26.89
N GLN A 262 10.73 19.08 -27.80
CA GLN A 262 11.80 19.15 -28.81
C GLN A 262 13.16 19.34 -28.15
N PHE A 263 13.28 20.23 -27.16
CA PHE A 263 14.51 20.44 -26.39
C PHE A 263 14.97 19.16 -25.67
N ILE A 264 14.05 18.43 -25.02
CA ILE A 264 14.37 17.17 -24.34
C ILE A 264 14.87 16.12 -25.34
N LYS A 265 14.24 16.03 -26.51
CA LYS A 265 14.63 15.11 -27.58
C LYS A 265 16.04 15.42 -28.09
N GLU A 266 16.30 16.68 -28.46
CA GLU A 266 17.63 17.13 -28.93
C GLU A 266 18.71 16.91 -27.86
N LYS A 267 18.39 17.18 -26.59
CA LYS A 267 19.27 16.93 -25.46
C LYS A 267 19.57 15.43 -25.33
N SER A 268 18.57 14.56 -25.49
CA SER A 268 18.76 13.11 -25.44
C SER A 268 19.65 12.60 -26.57
N GLU A 269 19.43 13.07 -27.80
CA GLU A 269 20.24 12.72 -28.98
C GLU A 269 21.70 13.15 -28.78
N SER A 270 21.92 14.41 -28.40
CA SER A 270 23.25 14.97 -28.12
C SER A 270 23.99 14.19 -27.02
N LEU A 271 23.27 13.75 -25.99
CA LEU A 271 23.84 12.98 -24.89
C LEU A 271 24.17 11.54 -25.28
N ASN A 272 23.39 10.92 -26.16
CA ASN A 272 23.67 9.58 -26.68
C ASN A 272 24.88 9.57 -27.63
N GLU A 273 25.09 10.66 -28.38
CA GLU A 273 26.31 10.84 -29.19
C GLU A 273 27.55 11.08 -28.32
N LEU A 274 27.41 11.85 -27.23
CA LEU A 274 28.53 12.20 -26.34
C LEU A 274 28.96 11.06 -25.42
N TYR A 275 28.02 10.22 -24.97
CA TYR A 275 28.27 9.16 -23.99
C TYR A 275 28.00 7.76 -24.58
N PRO A 276 29.04 7.04 -25.04
CA PRO A 276 28.93 5.73 -25.70
C PRO A 276 28.33 4.59 -24.87
N TRP A 277 28.22 4.75 -23.55
CA TRP A 277 27.81 3.71 -22.59
C TRP A 277 26.41 3.92 -21.99
N ARG A 278 25.63 4.85 -22.58
CA ARG A 278 24.24 5.11 -22.19
C ARG A 278 23.25 4.13 -22.80
#